data_AF-A0A959F3I9-F1
#
_entry.id   AF-A0A959F3I9-F1
#
_cell.length_a   1.000
_cell.length_b   1.000
_cell.length_c   1.000
_cell.angle_alpha   90.00
_cell.angle_beta   90.00
_cell.angle_gamma   90.00
#
_symmetry.space_group_name_H-M   'P 1'
#
loop_
_entity.id
_entity.type
_entity.pdbx_description
1 polymer ?
#
loop_
_entity_poly.entity_id
_entity_poly.type
_entity_poly.pdbx_seq_one_letter_code
_entity_poly.pdbx_strand_id
1 'polypeptide(L)' 'RELLLSKNHDYGEIWRQMRRSSMTDLILMKLLRIKQIEDNEGKTLISEGLDANYRDIVNYAIFALILLEEEHAGAEEKGA' A
#
# COMPACT_ATOMS: atom_id res chain seq x y z
N ARG A 1 1.79 -5.18 -17.16
CA ARG A 1 2.98 -4.29 -17.15
C ARG A 1 2.57 -2.82 -16.94
N GLU A 2 1.53 -2.34 -17.60
CA GLU A 2 0.99 -0.97 -17.44
C GLU A 2 0.53 -0.64 -16.01
N LEU A 3 -0.08 -1.60 -15.30
CA LEU A 3 -0.49 -1.40 -13.90
C LEU A 3 0.68 -1.04 -12.98
N LEU A 4 1.82 -1.72 -13.14
CA LEU A 4 3.02 -1.47 -12.35
C LEU A 4 3.68 -0.13 -12.71
N LEU A 5 3.66 0.24 -13.99
CA LEU A 5 4.17 1.53 -14.46
C LEU A 5 3.32 2.69 -13.94
N SER A 6 1.99 2.55 -13.97
CA SER A 6 1.06 3.54 -13.39
C SER A 6 1.28 3.69 -11.89
N LYS A 7 1.41 2.58 -11.15
CA LYS A 7 1.64 2.65 -9.70
C LYS A 7 3.01 3.23 -9.33
N ASN A 8 4.05 2.95 -10.11
CA ASN A 8 5.37 3.56 -9.90
C ASN A 8 5.37 5.07 -10.17
N HIS A 9 4.45 5.57 -11.00
CA HIS A 9 4.27 7.01 -11.16
C HIS A 9 3.65 7.65 -9.91
N ASP A 10 2.67 6.97 -9.31
CA ASP A 10 1.90 7.50 -8.16
C ASP A 10 2.67 7.45 -6.83
N TYR A 11 3.51 6.43 -6.59
CA TYR A 11 4.22 6.23 -5.32
C TYR A 11 5.75 6.30 -5.44
N GLY A 12 6.28 6.50 -6.66
CA GLY A 12 7.70 6.34 -6.96
C GLY A 12 8.18 4.88 -6.88
N GLU A 13 9.49 4.66 -6.96
CA GLU A 13 10.09 3.33 -6.71
C GLU A 13 10.46 3.11 -5.23
N ILE A 14 10.16 4.08 -4.36
CA ILE A 14 10.54 4.09 -2.93
C ILE A 14 9.94 2.89 -2.19
N TRP A 15 8.71 2.49 -2.54
CA TRP A 15 8.02 1.37 -1.88
C TRP A 15 8.78 0.04 -1.99
N ARG A 16 9.61 -0.14 -3.02
CA ARG A 16 10.45 -1.34 -3.18
C ARG A 16 11.58 -1.43 -2.15
N GLN A 17 12.02 -0.29 -1.62
CA GLN A 17 13.06 -0.23 -0.58
C GLN A 17 12.48 -0.30 0.83
N MET A 18 11.16 -0.25 0.96
CA MET A 18 10.49 -0.30 2.26
C MET A 18 10.37 -1.74 2.77
N ARG A 19 10.33 -1.88 4.09
CA ARG A 19 10.04 -3.19 4.72
C ARG A 19 8.57 -3.55 4.49
N ARG A 20 8.27 -4.84 4.40
CA ARG A 20 6.87 -5.32 4.36
C ARG A 20 6.04 -4.87 5.57
N SER A 21 6.64 -4.80 6.75
CA SER A 21 5.96 -4.28 7.95
C SER A 21 5.49 -2.84 7.74
N SER A 22 6.26 -2.01 7.02
CA SER A 22 5.87 -0.63 6.72
C SER A 22 4.63 -0.57 5.81
N MET A 23 4.43 -1.53 4.90
CA MET A 23 3.18 -1.62 4.13
C MET A 23 1.98 -1.92 5.04
N THR A 24 2.18 -2.75 6.07
CA THR A 24 1.15 -3.03 7.07
C THR A 24 0.80 -1.78 7.87
N ASP A 25 1.80 -1.03 8.31
CA ASP A 25 1.59 0.24 9.04
C ASP A 25 0.81 1.24 8.19
N LEU A 26 1.15 1.38 6.90
CA LEU A 26 0.43 2.25 5.97
C LEU A 26 -1.03 1.82 5.76
N ILE A 27 -1.31 0.52 5.69
CA ILE A 27 -2.68 0.00 5.62
C ILE A 27 -3.46 0.35 6.89
N LEU A 28 -2.86 0.15 8.07
CA LEU A 28 -3.49 0.47 9.35
C LEU A 28 -3.78 1.97 9.48
N MET A 29 -2.87 2.83 9.00
CA MET A 29 -3.09 4.28 8.96
C MET A 29 -4.28 4.67 8.07
N LYS A 30 -4.40 4.07 6.87
CA LYS A 30 -5.53 4.33 5.98
C LYS A 30 -6.85 3.81 6.55
N LEU A 31 -6.83 2.66 7.22
CA LEU A 31 -8.01 2.13 7.89
C LEU A 31 -8.45 3.04 9.05
N LEU A 32 -7.51 3.55 9.86
CA LEU A 32 -7.82 4.52 10.92
C LEU A 32 -8.39 5.81 10.33
N ARG A 33 -7.88 6.25 9.17
CA ARG A 33 -8.40 7.42 8.47
C ARG A 33 -9.84 7.23 8.02
N ILE A 34 -10.17 6.07 7.45
CA ILE A 34 -11.54 5.72 7.06
C ILE A 34 -12.49 5.80 8.26
N LYS A 35 -12.15 5.15 9.37
CA LYS A 35 -12.95 5.22 10.60
C LYS A 35 -13.19 6.66 11.06
N GLN A 36 -12.14 7.47 11.05
CA GLN A 36 -12.26 8.88 11.42
C GLN A 36 -13.19 9.66 10.47
N ILE A 37 -13.19 9.36 9.17
CA ILE A 37 -14.09 10.01 8.21
C ILE A 37 -15.54 9.57 8.47
N GLU A 38 -15.77 8.29 8.75
CA GLU A 38 -17.09 7.75 9.11
C GLU A 38 -17.61 8.36 10.41
N ASP A 39 -16.77 8.46 11.45
CA ASP A 39 -17.10 9.10 12.73
C ASP A 39 -17.45 10.60 12.56
N ASN A 40 -16.89 11.26 11.54
CA ASN A 40 -17.18 12.64 11.18
C ASN A 40 -18.38 12.77 10.21
N GLU A 41 -19.22 11.74 10.08
CA GLU A 41 -20.37 11.71 9.15
C GLU A 41 -19.98 11.99 7.69
N GLY A 42 -18.79 11.56 7.29
CA GLY A 42 -18.26 11.79 5.94
C GLY A 42 -17.72 13.21 5.70
N LYS A 43 -17.69 14.09 6.72
CA LYS A 43 -17.18 15.46 6.58
C LYS A 43 -15.65 15.47 6.56
N THR A 44 -15.06 15.95 5.47
CA THR A 44 -13.62 16.12 5.31
C THR A 44 -13.28 17.57 4.97
N LEU A 45 -12.33 18.19 5.71
CA LEU A 45 -11.93 19.58 5.47
C LEU A 45 -11.15 19.76 4.16
N ILE A 46 -10.10 18.95 3.94
CA ILE A 46 -9.19 19.01 2.77
C ILE A 46 -8.64 17.61 2.44
N SER A 47 -9.29 16.55 2.93
CA SER A 47 -8.79 15.18 2.80
C SER A 47 -9.37 14.51 1.58
N GLU A 48 -8.59 13.61 0.99
CA GLU A 48 -9.08 12.61 0.06
C GLU A 48 -10.22 11.79 0.70
N GLY A 49 -11.23 11.45 -0.12
CA GLY A 49 -12.42 10.73 0.31
C GLY A 49 -12.18 9.25 0.62
N LEU A 50 -13.24 8.53 1.01
CA LEU A 50 -13.17 7.11 1.38
C LEU A 50 -12.59 6.24 0.26
N ASP A 51 -13.03 6.43 -0.97
CA ASP A 51 -12.61 5.62 -2.12
C ASP A 51 -11.09 5.65 -2.37
N ALA A 52 -10.47 6.82 -2.19
CA ALA A 52 -9.03 6.98 -2.31
C ALA A 52 -8.29 6.19 -1.22
N ASN A 53 -8.77 6.26 0.03
CA ASN A 53 -8.17 5.54 1.15
C ASN A 53 -8.33 4.02 0.99
N TYR A 54 -9.47 3.54 0.48
CA TYR A 54 -9.64 2.12 0.14
C TYR A 54 -8.71 1.67 -0.98
N ARG A 55 -8.53 2.50 -2.02
CA ARG A 55 -7.61 2.22 -3.12
C ARG A 55 -6.16 2.13 -2.63
N ASP A 56 -5.76 3.02 -1.73
CA ASP A 56 -4.43 2.98 -1.11
C ASP A 56 -4.20 1.68 -0.34
N ILE A 57 -5.17 1.22 0.46
CA ILE A 57 -5.08 -0.06 1.18
C ILE A 57 -4.81 -1.21 0.21
N VAL A 58 -5.57 -1.28 -0.90
CA VAL A 58 -5.38 -2.30 -1.93
C VAL A 58 -4.00 -2.17 -2.59
N ASN A 59 -3.53 -0.96 -2.85
CA ASN A 59 -2.21 -0.72 -3.43
C ASN A 59 -1.08 -1.22 -2.52
N TYR A 60 -1.13 -0.86 -1.23
CA TYR A 60 -0.13 -1.30 -0.26
C TYR A 60 -0.17 -2.81 -0.02
N ALA A 61 -1.35 -3.43 -0.04
CA ALA A 61 -1.46 -4.88 0.05
C ALA A 61 -0.79 -5.58 -1.15
N ILE A 62 -1.00 -5.06 -2.37
CA ILE A 62 -0.34 -5.58 -3.58
C ILE A 62 1.17 -5.41 -3.49
N PHE A 63 1.67 -4.26 -3.03
CA PHE A 63 3.11 -4.04 -2.84
C PHE A 63 3.71 -5.01 -1.82
N ALA A 64 3.02 -5.25 -0.71
CA ALA A 64 3.44 -6.21 0.29
C ALA A 64 3.53 -7.65 -0.28
N LEU A 65 2.58 -8.05 -1.13
CA LEU A 65 2.60 -9.34 -1.82
C LEU A 65 3.76 -9.44 -2.80
N ILE A 66 4.04 -8.40 -3.57
CA ILE A 66 5.19 -8.38 -4.49
C ILE A 66 6.50 -8.52 -3.71
N LEU A 67 6.68 -7.77 -2.64
CA LEU A 67 7.86 -7.86 -1.77
C LEU A 67 8.00 -9.21 -1.07
N LEU A 68 6.90 -9.95 -0.86
CA LEU A 68 6.93 -11.29 -0.29
C LEU A 68 7.40 -12.31 -1.34
N GLU A 69 6.86 -12.22 -2.55
CA GLU A 69 7.24 -13.08 -3.67
C GLU A 69 8.72 -12.91 -4.05
N GLU A 70 9.20 -11.67 -4.11
CA GLU A 70 10.62 -11.37 -4.42
C GLU A 70 11.57 -11.92 -3.35
N GLU A 71 11.18 -11.92 -2.08
CA GLU A 71 12.00 -12.53 -1.01
C GLU A 71 12.01 -14.05 -1.11
N HIS A 72 10.86 -14.68 -1.40
CA HIS A 72 10.79 -16.13 -1.58
C HIS A 72 11.63 -16.59 -2.77
N ALA A 73 11.52 -15.92 -3.93
CA ALA A 73 12.32 -16.23 -5.12
C ALA A 73 13.83 -16.10 -4.86
N GLY A 74 14.25 -15.05 -4.15
CA GLY A 74 15.66 -14.85 -3.77
C GLY A 74 16.16 -15.84 -2.69
N ALA A 75 15.27 -16.45 -1.91
CA ALA A 75 15.62 -17.51 -0.97
C ALA A 75 15.82 -18.86 -1.67
N GLU A 76 15.01 -19.17 -2.68
CA GLU A 76 15.16 -20.38 -3.51
C GLU A 76 16.47 -20.38 -4.31
N GLU A 77 16.87 -19.23 -4.89
CA GLU A 77 18.17 -19.10 -5.59
C GLU A 77 19.38 -19.24 -4.66
N LYS A 78 19.26 -18.91 -3.36
CA LYS A 78 20.35 -19.03 -2.39
C LYS A 78 20.43 -20.41 -1.72
N GLY A 79 19.36 -21.19 -1.81
CA GLY A 79 19.29 -22.57 -1.31
C GLY A 79 19.71 -23.63 -2.33
N ALA A 80 19.91 -23.24 -3.59
CA ALA A 80 20.43 -24.06 -4.70
C ALA A 80 21.93 -23.82 -4.93
#